data_AF-A0A960SCI3-F1
#
_entry.id   AF-A0A960SCI3-F1
#
_cell.length_a   1.000
_cell.length_b   1.000
_cell.length_c   1.000
_cell.angle_alpha   90.00
_cell.angle_beta   90.00
_cell.angle_gamma   90.00
#
_symmetry.space_group_name_H-M   'P 1'
#
loop_
_entity.id
_entity.type
_entity.pdbx_description
1 polymer ?
#
loop_
_entity_poly.entity_id
_entity_poly.type
_entity_poly.pdbx_seq_one_letter_code
_entity_poly.pdbx_strand_id
1 'polypeptide(L)' 'DLDDRLGKFSRNGKTFYRLRAGDYRIYFEVKGDILFSHVILDKNSMADFVFRTKLPFKEEQAIEQHQSFWKYLESLMK' A
#
# COMPACT_ATOMS: atom_id res chain seq x y z
N ASP A 1 15.29 6.45 14.64
CA ASP A 1 16.15 5.37 14.12
C ASP A 1 15.63 4.81 12.80
N LEU A 2 16.44 4.05 12.04
CA LEU A 2 15.99 3.44 10.76
C LEU A 2 14.81 2.47 10.97
N ASP A 3 14.76 1.83 12.14
CA ASP A 3 13.70 0.90 12.55
C ASP A 3 12.32 1.57 12.57
N ASP A 4 12.23 2.85 12.93
CA ASP A 4 10.95 3.58 12.91
C ASP A 4 10.44 3.84 11.49
N ARG A 5 11.33 3.81 10.50
CA ARG A 5 11.03 4.14 9.10
C ARG A 5 10.74 2.90 8.26
N LEU A 6 11.21 1.72 8.67
CA LEU A 6 11.03 0.47 7.94
C LEU A 6 9.95 -0.40 8.59
N GLY A 7 8.89 -0.72 7.84
CA GLY A 7 7.87 -1.69 8.24
C GLY A 7 8.00 -2.99 7.44
N LYS A 8 7.54 -4.11 8.01
CA LYS A 8 7.50 -5.43 7.35
C LYS A 8 6.09 -6.02 7.47
N PHE A 9 5.60 -6.64 6.39
CA PHE A 9 4.31 -7.32 6.40
C PHE A 9 4.26 -8.44 5.35
N SER A 10 3.34 -9.40 5.52
CA SER A 10 3.15 -10.52 4.59
C SER A 10 1.83 -10.39 3.81
N ARG A 11 1.86 -10.75 2.53
CA ARG A 11 0.69 -10.79 1.63
C ARG A 11 0.85 -11.93 0.63
N ASN A 12 -0.15 -12.81 0.55
CA ASN A 12 -0.17 -13.96 -0.36
C ASN A 12 1.12 -14.81 -0.32
N GLY A 13 1.65 -15.06 0.88
CA GLY A 13 2.89 -15.81 1.08
C GLY A 13 4.19 -15.04 0.77
N LYS A 14 4.11 -13.79 0.31
CA LYS A 14 5.28 -12.93 0.06
C LYS A 14 5.53 -11.96 1.20
N THR A 15 6.79 -11.66 1.45
CA THR A 15 7.23 -10.66 2.43
C THR A 15 7.48 -9.33 1.74
N PHE A 16 6.78 -8.30 2.20
CA PHE A 16 6.94 -6.93 1.74
C PHE A 16 7.52 -6.06 2.84
N TYR A 17 8.25 -5.05 2.40
CA TYR A 17 8.81 -3.98 3.21
C TYR A 17 8.18 -2.65 2.81
N ARG A 18 7.98 -1.78 3.79
CA ARG A 18 7.53 -0.40 3.60
C ARG A 18 8.56 0.54 4.18
N LEU A 19 9.22 1.32 3.34
CA LEU A 19 10.11 2.39 3.77
C LEU A 19 9.38 3.74 3.78
N ARG A 20 9.47 4.45 4.90
CA ARG A 20 9.00 5.82 5.08
C ARG A 20 10.14 6.78 4.70
N ALA A 21 10.02 7.42 3.55
CA ALA A 21 11.03 8.35 3.00
C ALA A 21 10.43 9.74 2.83
N GLY A 22 10.45 10.54 3.91
CA GLY A 22 9.76 11.83 3.96
C GLY A 22 8.26 11.64 3.69
N ASP A 23 7.79 12.30 2.64
CA ASP A 23 6.41 12.24 2.16
C ASP A 23 6.11 11.05 1.26
N TYR A 24 7.08 10.17 1.01
CA TYR A 24 6.87 8.96 0.22
C TYR A 24 6.77 7.68 1.05
N ARG A 25 6.07 6.71 0.50
CA ARG A 25 5.98 5.31 0.96
C ARG A 25 6.44 4.40 -0.17
N ILE A 26 7.53 3.69 0.07
CA ILE A 26 8.14 2.78 -0.89
C ILE A 26 7.82 1.36 -0.44
N TYR A 27 7.12 0.62 -1.29
CA TYR A 27 6.74 -0.77 -1.05
C TYR A 27 7.60 -1.69 -1.92
N PHE A 28 8.37 -2.57 -1.30
CA PHE A 28 9.32 -3.42 -2.03
C PHE A 28 9.43 -4.83 -1.45
N GLU A 29 9.86 -5.76 -2.29
CA GLU A 29 10.27 -7.11 -1.91
C GLU A 29 11.81 -7.19 -1.95
N VAL A 30 12.38 -8.04 -1.10
CA VAL A 30 13.81 -8.41 -1.17
C VAL A 30 13.88 -9.82 -1.75
N LYS A 31 14.60 -10.00 -2.85
CA LYS A 31 14.81 -11.31 -3.50
C LYS A 31 16.30 -11.53 -3.74
N GLY A 32 16.92 -12.31 -2.87
CA GLY A 32 18.38 -12.40 -2.82
C GLY A 32 18.97 -11.01 -2.60
N ASP A 33 19.85 -10.59 -3.52
CA ASP A 33 20.54 -9.31 -3.46
C ASP A 33 19.80 -8.16 -4.20
N ILE A 34 18.56 -8.41 -4.66
CA ILE A 34 17.79 -7.45 -5.46
C ILE A 34 16.60 -6.91 -4.66
N LEU A 35 16.44 -5.59 -4.69
CA LEU A 35 15.25 -4.89 -4.21
C LEU A 35 14.26 -4.67 -5.35
N PHE A 36 13.08 -5.29 -5.24
CA PHE A 36 11.99 -5.14 -6.20
C PHE A 36 11.01 -4.09 -5.68
N SER A 37 11.15 -2.84 -6.12
CA SER A 37 10.17 -1.79 -5.81
C SER A 37 8.89 -2.03 -6.59
N HIS A 38 7.79 -2.29 -5.88
CA HIS A 38 6.48 -2.48 -6.48
C HIS A 38 5.80 -1.14 -6.76
N VAL A 39 5.79 -0.24 -5.78
CA VAL A 39 5.09 1.04 -5.88
C VAL A 39 5.75 2.09 -4.98
N ILE A 40 5.78 3.34 -5.45
CA ILE A 40 6.14 4.53 -4.67
C ILE A 40 4.91 5.43 -4.63
N LEU A 41 4.42 5.75 -3.42
CA LEU A 41 3.18 6.49 -3.22
C LEU A 41 3.40 7.69 -2.29
N ASP A 42 2.64 8.75 -2.50
CA ASP A 42 2.56 9.84 -1.54
C ASP A 42 1.91 9.37 -0.23
N LYS A 43 2.49 9.81 0.88
CA LYS A 43 1.99 9.61 2.23
C LYS A 43 0.57 10.16 2.32
N ASN A 44 -0.33 9.35 2.89
CA ASN A 44 -1.74 9.70 3.09
C ASN A 44 -2.55 9.87 1.79
N SER A 45 -2.01 9.50 0.63
CA SER A 45 -2.81 9.35 -0.58
C SER A 45 -3.83 8.21 -0.42
N MET A 46 -4.91 8.26 -1.21
CA MET A 46 -5.90 7.18 -1.24
C MET A 46 -5.26 5.85 -1.70
N ALA A 47 -4.34 5.90 -2.66
CA ALA A 47 -3.59 4.73 -3.11
C ALA A 47 -2.74 4.13 -1.96
N ASP A 48 -2.06 4.98 -1.16
CA ASP A 48 -1.33 4.51 0.03
C ASP A 48 -2.29 3.90 1.05
N PHE A 49 -3.46 4.50 1.27
CA PHE A 49 -4.47 3.94 2.15
C PHE A 49 -4.93 2.55 1.68
N VAL A 50 -5.38 2.42 0.43
CA VAL A 50 -5.84 1.17 -0.20
C VAL A 50 -4.78 0.08 -0.12
N PHE A 51 -3.53 0.43 -0.40
CA PHE A 51 -2.42 -0.52 -0.35
C PHE A 51 -2.17 -1.03 1.08
N ARG A 52 -2.22 -0.15 2.09
CA ARG A 52 -2.01 -0.52 3.51
C ARG A 52 -3.13 -1.36 4.08
N THR A 53 -4.37 -1.07 3.71
CA THR A 53 -5.58 -1.75 4.25
C THR A 53 -5.89 -3.06 3.51
N LYS A 54 -5.09 -3.43 2.50
CA LYS A 54 -5.28 -4.64 1.69
C LYS A 54 -6.66 -4.71 1.05
N LEU A 55 -7.26 -3.56 0.74
CA LEU A 55 -8.57 -3.54 0.09
C LEU A 55 -8.45 -4.23 -1.28
N PRO A 56 -9.42 -5.09 -1.65
CA PRO A 56 -9.52 -5.64 -2.99
C PRO A 56 -10.01 -4.55 -3.94
N PHE A 57 -9.16 -3.57 -4.22
CA PHE A 57 -9.42 -2.50 -5.16
C PHE A 57 -8.33 -2.50 -6.23
N LYS A 58 -8.72 -2.57 -7.50
CA LYS A 58 -7.79 -2.36 -8.61
C LYS A 58 -7.52 -0.86 -8.74
N GLU A 59 -6.26 -0.46 -8.91
CA GLU A 59 -5.87 0.95 -9.03
C GLU A 59 -6.63 1.68 -10.16
N GLU A 60 -6.92 0.98 -11.26
CA GLU A 60 -7.72 1.49 -12.39
C GLU A 60 -9.17 1.84 -12.00
N GLN A 61 -9.76 1.16 -11.02
CA GLN A 61 -11.13 1.43 -10.54
C GLN A 61 -11.20 2.59 -9.55
N ALA A 62 -10.07 2.95 -8.92
CA ALA A 62 -10.00 3.99 -7.89
C ALA A 62 -10.13 5.41 -8.47
N ILE A 63 -9.74 5.59 -9.73
CA ILE A 63 -9.76 6.90 -10.42
C ILE A 63 -11.13 7.14 -11.07
N GLU A 64 -11.84 6.09 -11.51
CA GLU A 64 -13.09 6.23 -12.28
C GLU A 64 -14.37 6.31 -11.43
N GLN A 65 -14.42 5.85 -10.17
CA GLN A 65 -15.67 5.80 -9.41
C GLN A 65 -15.56 6.20 -7.93
N HIS A 66 -15.45 7.50 -7.66
CA HIS A 66 -15.47 8.03 -6.29
C HIS A 66 -16.70 7.59 -5.47
N GLN A 67 -17.90 7.47 -6.05
CA GLN A 67 -19.12 7.08 -5.30
C GLN A 67 -19.18 5.59 -4.94
N SER A 68 -18.80 4.71 -5.87
CA SER A 68 -18.85 3.25 -5.63
C SER A 68 -17.81 2.80 -4.61
N PHE A 69 -16.68 3.51 -4.54
CA PHE A 69 -15.63 3.28 -3.55
C PHE A 69 -16.08 3.55 -2.10
N TRP A 70 -16.77 4.68 -1.83
CA TRP A 70 -17.25 4.99 -0.47
C TRP A 70 -18.31 3.99 0.01
N LYS A 71 -19.25 3.60 -0.88
CA LYS A 71 -20.22 2.54 -0.57
C LYS A 71 -19.54 1.20 -0.24
N TYR A 72 -18.44 0.89 -0.92
CA TYR A 72 -17.64 -0.30 -0.60
C TYR A 72 -16.96 -0.20 0.77
N LEU A 73 -16.35 0.94 1.10
CA LEU A 73 -15.77 1.17 2.43
C LEU A 73 -16.81 1.06 3.55
N GLU A 74 -17.99 1.67 3.38
CA GLU A 74 -19.10 1.58 4.35
C GLU A 74 -19.54 0.12 4.56
N SER A 75 -19.52 -0.71 3.51
CA SER A 75 -19.91 -2.13 3.61
C SER A 75 -18.93 -2.99 4.43
N LEU A 76 -17.65 -2.62 4.51
CA LEU A 76 -16.63 -3.34 5.28
C LEU A 76 -16.59 -2.92 6.76
N MET A 77 -17.12 -1.75 7.09
CA MET A 77 -17.15 -1.20 8.45
C MET A 77 -18.39 -1.63 9.25
N LYS A 78 -19.21 -2.51 8.68
CA LYS A 78 -20.46 -3.02 9.25
C LYS A 78 -20.29 -4.46 9.73
#